data_AF-A0A950D9Q2-F1
#
_entry.id   AF-A0A950D9Q2-F1
#
_cell.length_a   1.000
_cell.length_b   1.000
_cell.length_c   1.000
_cell.angle_alpha   90.00
_cell.angle_beta   90.00
_cell.angle_gamma   90.00
#
_symmetry.space_group_name_H-M   'P 1'
#
loop_
_entity.id
_entity.type
_entity.pdbx_description
1 polymer ?
#
loop_
_entity_poly.entity_id
_entity_poly.type
_entity_poly.pdbx_seq_one_letter_code
_entity_poly.pdbx_strand_id
1 'polypeptide(L)'
;MKPSFLLVFLMTIVAAFADDAIKIVSPDNTTTLVVDKSGKRDLIALRSGKIRHRLFYEDLDTLFRAKLATAFNASLNKVGKVVLPTFKSARWISPEEVEIKGESTVIINEDSGDDFGFTAVVSKTGKIKDLSITPKDER
;
A
#
# COMPACT_ATOMS: atom_id res chain seq x y z
N MET A 1 -41.56 -19.63 49.11
CA MET A 1 -42.22 -19.20 47.86
C MET A 1 -41.77 -17.78 47.58
N LYS A 2 -41.12 -17.36 46.49
CA LYS A 2 -40.73 -17.92 45.19
C LYS A 2 -39.38 -17.24 44.83
N PRO A 3 -38.40 -17.92 44.22
CA PRO A 3 -37.25 -17.27 43.61
C PRO A 3 -37.68 -16.74 42.24
N SER A 4 -37.58 -15.43 41.99
CA SER A 4 -37.80 -14.88 40.64
C SER A 4 -36.47 -14.84 39.90
N PHE A 5 -36.22 -15.91 39.16
CA PHE A 5 -35.38 -15.88 37.97
C PHE A 5 -35.96 -14.85 36.99
N LEU A 6 -35.15 -13.90 36.51
CA LEU A 6 -35.12 -13.63 35.08
C LEU A 6 -33.77 -13.02 34.68
N LEU A 7 -32.97 -13.90 34.11
CA LEU A 7 -31.82 -13.64 33.26
C LEU A 7 -32.25 -12.71 32.11
N VAL A 8 -31.76 -11.47 32.07
CA VAL A 8 -31.74 -10.68 30.83
C VAL A 8 -30.29 -10.60 30.38
N PHE A 9 -29.99 -11.51 29.46
CA PHE A 9 -28.92 -11.50 28.48
C PHE A 9 -28.27 -10.12 28.33
N LEU A 10 -27.09 -9.95 28.92
CA LEU A 10 -26.19 -8.86 28.58
C LEU A 10 -25.67 -9.17 27.18
N MET A 11 -26.32 -8.60 26.17
CA MET A 11 -25.91 -8.65 24.77
C MET A 11 -24.44 -8.21 24.67
N THR A 12 -23.56 -9.18 24.46
CA THR A 12 -22.21 -9.00 23.96
C THR A 12 -22.29 -8.33 22.59
N ILE A 13 -22.15 -7.00 22.54
CA ILE A 13 -21.85 -6.29 21.31
C ILE A 13 -20.35 -6.00 21.32
N VAL A 14 -19.56 -7.02 21.00
CA VAL A 14 -18.25 -6.81 20.40
C VAL A 14 -18.38 -7.28 18.96
N ALA A 15 -19.03 -6.45 18.15
CA ALA A 15 -18.90 -6.50 16.71
C ALA A 15 -17.69 -5.63 16.34
N ALA A 16 -16.49 -6.12 16.61
CA ALA A 16 -15.24 -5.48 16.21
C ALA A 16 -14.58 -6.33 15.13
N PHE A 17 -15.13 -6.30 13.92
CA PHE A 17 -14.44 -6.77 12.71
C PHE A 17 -14.80 -5.85 11.55
N ALA A 18 -14.39 -4.59 11.64
CA ALA A 18 -13.95 -3.87 10.45
C ALA A 18 -12.44 -4.01 10.44
N ASP A 19 -11.86 -4.59 9.38
CA ASP A 19 -10.43 -4.51 9.11
C ASP A 19 -10.07 -3.02 9.03
N ASP A 20 -9.69 -2.45 10.17
CA ASP A 20 -9.49 -1.02 10.33
C ASP A 20 -8.35 -0.60 9.41
N ALA A 21 -8.66 0.26 8.44
CA ALA A 21 -7.66 0.82 7.55
C ALA A 21 -6.46 1.33 8.37
N ILE A 22 -5.26 0.89 8.00
CA ILE A 22 -4.03 1.26 8.71
C ILE A 22 -3.80 2.75 8.49
N LYS A 23 -3.66 3.50 9.58
CA LYS A 23 -3.42 4.95 9.55
C LYS A 23 -2.04 5.25 10.13
N ILE A 24 -1.21 5.92 9.34
CA ILE A 24 0.15 6.32 9.73
C ILE A 24 0.21 7.84 9.59
N VAL A 25 0.10 8.53 10.72
CA VAL A 25 0.02 9.99 10.80
C VAL A 25 1.40 10.62 10.65
N SER A 26 1.50 11.74 9.93
CA SER A 26 2.74 12.49 9.78
C SER A 26 3.21 13.09 11.11
N PRO A 27 4.51 13.33 11.31
CA PRO A 27 5.04 13.91 12.55
C PRO A 27 4.42 15.26 12.94
N ASP A 28 3.99 16.05 11.96
CA ASP A 28 3.34 17.36 12.14
C ASP A 28 1.80 17.27 12.20
N ASN A 29 1.23 16.06 12.13
CA ASN A 29 -0.20 15.76 12.11
C ASN A 29 -1.01 16.38 10.95
N THR A 30 -0.36 16.88 9.90
CA THR A 30 -1.05 17.54 8.76
C THR A 30 -1.53 16.56 7.70
N THR A 31 -0.91 15.38 7.62
CA THR A 31 -1.14 14.38 6.59
C THR A 31 -1.20 12.99 7.23
N THR A 32 -2.01 12.10 6.66
CA THR A 32 -2.10 10.71 7.12
C THR A 32 -1.99 9.80 5.93
N LEU A 33 -1.05 8.85 5.99
CA LEU A 33 -1.05 7.72 5.07
C LEU A 33 -2.11 6.73 5.54
N VAL A 34 -3.03 6.39 4.66
CA VAL A 34 -4.11 5.45 4.90
C VAL A 34 -3.93 4.26 3.97
N VAL A 35 -3.90 3.05 4.54
CA VAL A 35 -3.87 1.79 3.80
C VAL A 35 -5.15 1.04 4.09
N ASP A 36 -6.00 0.94 3.08
CA ASP A 36 -7.23 0.18 3.13
C ASP A 36 -6.98 -1.20 2.52
N LYS A 37 -7.12 -2.24 3.35
CA LYS A 37 -6.91 -3.65 2.98
C LYS A 37 -8.22 -4.43 2.83
N SER A 38 -9.38 -3.78 2.94
CA SER A 38 -10.67 -4.47 2.90
C SER A 38 -11.05 -4.97 1.50
N GLY A 39 -10.38 -4.47 0.46
CA GLY A 39 -10.61 -4.84 -0.93
C GLY A 39 -9.75 -6.03 -1.38
N LYS A 40 -9.93 -6.45 -2.64
CA LYS A 40 -9.05 -7.44 -3.29
C LYS A 40 -7.60 -6.96 -3.45
N ARG A 41 -7.36 -5.66 -3.27
CA ARG A 41 -6.07 -4.99 -3.45
C ARG A 41 -5.95 -3.89 -2.41
N ASP A 42 -4.72 -3.69 -1.93
CA ASP A 42 -4.42 -2.62 -0.99
C ASP A 42 -4.60 -1.27 -1.67
N LEU A 43 -5.40 -0.39 -1.05
CA LEU A 43 -5.50 1.00 -1.46
C LEU A 43 -4.64 1.85 -0.54
N ILE A 44 -3.55 2.35 -1.09
CA ILE A 44 -2.60 3.23 -0.40
C ILE A 44 -2.91 4.67 -0.80
N ALA A 45 -3.22 5.53 0.17
CA ALA A 45 -3.53 6.93 -0.12
C ALA A 45 -3.01 7.88 0.96
N LEU A 46 -2.56 9.06 0.55
CA LEU A 46 -2.33 10.19 1.46
C LEU A 46 -3.62 10.99 1.62
N ARG A 47 -3.93 11.34 2.85
CA ARG A 47 -5.05 12.20 3.21
C ARG A 47 -4.54 13.45 3.91
N SER A 48 -4.87 14.61 3.37
CA SER A 48 -4.63 15.91 4.02
C SER A 48 -5.93 16.72 3.99
N GLY A 49 -6.54 16.91 5.16
CA GLY A 49 -7.89 17.47 5.27
C GLY A 49 -8.93 16.70 4.45
N LYS A 50 -9.48 17.37 3.42
CA LYS A 50 -10.46 16.80 2.47
C LYS A 50 -9.82 16.14 1.24
N ILE A 51 -8.52 16.37 1.02
CA ILE A 51 -7.82 15.89 -0.16
C ILE A 51 -7.37 14.45 0.07
N ARG A 52 -7.58 13.59 -0.93
CA ARG A 52 -7.14 12.19 -0.94
C ARG A 52 -6.34 11.92 -2.22
N HIS A 53 -5.05 11.66 -2.07
CA HIS A 53 -4.17 11.27 -3.17
C HIS A 53 -3.94 9.76 -3.13
N ARG A 54 -4.40 9.04 -4.16
CA ARG A 54 -4.12 7.60 -4.30
C ARG A 54 -2.72 7.44 -4.86
N LEU A 55 -1.91 6.60 -4.23
CA LEU A 55 -0.54 6.35 -4.64
C LEU A 55 -0.47 5.14 -5.57
N PHE A 56 0.53 5.13 -6.46
CA PHE A 56 0.89 3.97 -7.30
C PHE A 56 -0.21 3.51 -8.27
N TYR A 57 -1.14 4.38 -8.66
CA TYR A 57 -2.08 4.10 -9.76
C TYR A 57 -1.52 4.63 -11.08
N GLU A 58 -1.24 5.94 -11.15
CA GLU A 58 -0.77 6.61 -12.36
C GLU A 58 0.74 6.45 -12.58
N ASP A 59 1.51 6.28 -11.50
CA ASP A 59 2.97 6.17 -11.55
C ASP A 59 3.49 4.82 -12.09
N LEU A 60 2.62 3.82 -12.22
CA LEU A 60 3.01 2.47 -12.64
C LEU A 60 3.56 2.44 -14.05
N ASP A 61 2.93 3.16 -14.98
CA ASP A 61 3.29 3.09 -16.39
C ASP A 61 4.56 3.89 -16.73
N THR A 62 4.93 4.86 -15.90
CA THR A 62 6.05 5.77 -16.19
C THR A 62 7.26 5.48 -15.31
N LEU A 63 7.11 5.57 -13.99
CA LEU A 63 8.22 5.43 -13.04
C LEU A 63 8.58 3.96 -12.78
N PHE A 64 7.58 3.12 -12.54
CA PHE A 64 7.84 1.69 -12.26
C PHE A 64 8.41 0.99 -13.49
N ARG A 65 7.83 1.16 -14.69
CA ARG A 65 8.30 0.46 -15.90
C ARG A 65 9.77 0.73 -16.22
N ALA A 66 10.22 1.98 -16.10
CA ALA A 66 11.62 2.33 -16.31
C ALA A 66 12.56 1.67 -15.28
N LYS A 67 12.19 1.70 -13.99
CA LYS A 67 12.97 1.06 -12.92
C LYS A 67 12.96 -0.46 -13.01
N LEU A 68 11.85 -1.07 -13.44
CA LEU A 68 11.71 -2.51 -13.65
C LEU A 68 12.59 -2.98 -14.81
N ALA A 69 12.61 -2.26 -15.92
CA ALA A 69 13.49 -2.56 -17.05
C ALA A 69 14.95 -2.64 -16.60
N THR A 70 15.40 -1.68 -15.79
CA THR A 70 16.76 -1.70 -15.23
C THR A 70 16.96 -2.84 -14.24
N ALA A 71 16.03 -3.05 -13.30
CA ALA A 71 16.17 -4.05 -12.23
C ALA A 71 16.20 -5.49 -12.77
N PHE A 72 15.42 -5.79 -13.81
CA PHE A 72 15.33 -7.10 -14.45
C PHE A 72 16.23 -7.24 -15.68
N ASN A 73 17.09 -6.24 -15.96
CA ASN A 73 17.95 -6.21 -17.15
C ASN A 73 17.17 -6.51 -18.46
N ALA A 74 15.97 -5.93 -18.58
CA ALA A 74 15.07 -6.10 -19.71
C ALA A 74 14.93 -4.79 -20.48
N SER A 75 14.59 -4.88 -21.77
CA SER A 75 14.25 -3.68 -22.55
C SER A 75 12.88 -3.14 -22.14
N LEU A 76 12.70 -1.82 -22.20
CA LEU A 76 11.45 -1.17 -21.74
C LEU A 76 10.19 -1.68 -22.45
N ASN A 77 10.31 -2.04 -23.73
CA ASN A 77 9.21 -2.63 -24.52
C ASN A 77 8.83 -4.05 -24.08
N LYS A 78 9.68 -4.73 -23.32
CA LYS A 78 9.41 -6.06 -22.75
C LYS A 78 8.80 -5.99 -21.35
N VAL A 79 8.85 -4.82 -20.70
CA VAL A 79 8.14 -4.59 -19.44
C VAL A 79 6.66 -4.38 -19.75
N GLY A 80 5.87 -5.40 -19.45
CA GLY A 80 4.43 -5.40 -19.61
C GLY A 80 3.71 -4.70 -18.46
N LYS A 81 2.55 -5.24 -18.12
CA LYS A 81 1.67 -4.67 -17.09
C LYS A 81 2.27 -4.88 -15.70
N VAL A 82 2.32 -3.81 -14.92
CA VAL A 82 2.61 -3.86 -13.49
C VAL A 82 1.29 -4.03 -12.73
N VAL A 83 1.23 -5.00 -11.82
CA VAL A 83 0.08 -5.19 -10.93
C VAL A 83 0.07 -4.07 -9.89
N LEU A 84 -1.12 -3.72 -9.37
CA LEU A 84 -1.19 -2.77 -8.26
C LEU A 84 -0.47 -3.34 -7.03
N PRO A 85 0.31 -2.52 -6.33
CA PRO A 85 1.17 -2.99 -5.26
C PRO A 85 0.39 -3.43 -4.01
N THR A 86 0.97 -4.38 -3.30
CA THR A 86 0.58 -4.82 -1.96
C THR A 86 1.43 -4.08 -0.93
N PHE A 87 0.79 -3.48 0.06
CA PHE A 87 1.46 -2.73 1.13
C PHE A 87 2.11 -3.68 2.14
N LYS A 88 3.37 -3.41 2.49
CA LYS A 88 4.08 -4.10 3.57
C LYS A 88 4.29 -3.22 4.79
N SER A 89 4.90 -2.06 4.62
CA SER A 89 5.17 -1.15 5.72
C SER A 89 5.38 0.28 5.22
N ALA A 90 5.27 1.24 6.13
CA ALA A 90 5.65 2.60 5.85
C ALA A 90 6.10 3.30 7.12
N ARG A 91 6.91 4.34 6.95
CA ARG A 91 7.39 5.20 8.02
C ARG A 91 7.61 6.61 7.48
N TRP A 92 7.10 7.61 8.18
CA TRP A 92 7.48 9.00 7.92
C TRP A 92 8.96 9.18 8.23
N ILE A 93 9.73 9.59 7.23
CA ILE A 93 11.17 9.87 7.38
C ILE A 93 11.41 11.35 7.68
N SER A 94 10.43 12.20 7.37
CA SER A 94 10.34 13.60 7.78
C SER A 94 8.86 14.03 7.80
N PRO A 95 8.51 15.24 8.25
CA PRO A 95 7.15 15.79 8.09
C PRO A 95 6.68 15.86 6.62
N GLU A 96 7.63 15.92 5.68
CA GLU A 96 7.36 16.14 4.27
C GLU A 96 7.39 14.86 3.43
N GLU A 97 7.91 13.75 3.99
CA GLU A 97 8.23 12.55 3.22
C GLU A 97 7.94 11.27 4.00
N VAL A 98 7.35 10.31 3.31
CA VAL A 98 7.07 8.97 3.80
C VAL A 98 7.80 7.93 2.94
N GLU A 99 8.52 7.03 3.59
CA GLU A 99 9.05 5.83 2.96
C GLU A 99 7.97 4.75 3.01
N ILE A 100 7.66 4.16 1.85
CA ILE A 100 6.67 3.10 1.70
C ILE A 100 7.35 1.89 1.07
N LYS A 101 7.20 0.73 1.72
CA LYS A 101 7.65 -0.56 1.22
C LYS A 101 6.44 -1.39 0.80
N GLY A 102 6.56 -2.01 -0.35
CA GLY A 102 5.53 -2.88 -0.88
C GLY A 102 6.11 -3.94 -1.80
N GLU A 103 5.20 -4.76 -2.29
CA GLU A 103 5.49 -5.82 -3.24
C GLU A 103 4.53 -5.74 -4.40
N SER A 104 4.95 -6.17 -5.58
CA SER A 104 4.07 -6.31 -6.72
C SER A 104 4.63 -7.35 -7.69
N THR A 105 3.88 -7.59 -8.74
CA THR A 105 4.22 -8.50 -9.83
C THR A 105 4.24 -7.70 -11.13
N VAL A 106 5.19 -8.00 -12.01
CA VAL A 106 5.27 -7.46 -13.38
C VAL A 106 5.30 -8.61 -14.37
N ILE A 107 4.70 -8.44 -15.54
CA ILE A 107 4.88 -9.40 -16.64
C ILE A 107 6.04 -8.91 -17.50
N ILE A 108 7.11 -9.70 -17.61
CA ILE A 108 8.25 -9.43 -18.49
C ILE A 108 8.28 -10.49 -19.58
N ASN A 109 8.57 -10.09 -20.83
CA ASN A 109 8.71 -11.01 -21.97
C ASN A 109 7.52 -11.94 -22.28
N GLU A 110 6.33 -11.66 -21.75
CA GLU A 110 5.14 -12.53 -21.85
C GLU A 110 5.24 -13.82 -21.01
N ASP A 111 6.20 -13.89 -20.08
CA ASP A 111 6.38 -14.99 -19.15
C ASP A 111 5.37 -14.94 -17.97
N SER A 112 5.38 -15.97 -17.13
CA SER A 112 4.69 -15.95 -15.84
C SER A 112 5.24 -14.80 -14.99
N GLY A 113 4.36 -13.93 -14.49
CA GLY A 113 4.78 -12.67 -13.88
C GLY A 113 5.85 -12.82 -12.80
N ASP A 114 6.81 -11.90 -12.81
CA ASP A 114 7.92 -11.80 -11.88
C ASP A 114 7.55 -10.94 -10.68
N ASP A 115 7.77 -11.47 -9.48
CA ASP A 115 7.57 -10.74 -8.24
C ASP A 115 8.76 -9.82 -7.92
N PHE A 116 8.44 -8.66 -7.36
CA PHE A 116 9.44 -7.72 -6.90
C PHE A 116 9.00 -6.99 -5.64
N GLY A 117 9.98 -6.65 -4.80
CA GLY A 117 9.82 -5.66 -3.74
C GLY A 117 10.14 -4.27 -4.27
N PHE A 118 9.53 -3.24 -3.67
CA PHE A 118 9.92 -1.86 -3.92
C PHE A 118 9.98 -1.06 -2.62
N THR A 119 10.81 -0.02 -2.65
CA THR A 119 10.84 1.05 -1.64
C THR A 119 10.64 2.37 -2.37
N ALA A 120 9.62 3.13 -1.99
CA ALA A 120 9.30 4.43 -2.55
C ALA A 120 9.38 5.51 -1.47
N VAL A 121 10.05 6.62 -1.78
CA VAL A 121 9.98 7.85 -0.98
C VAL A 121 8.96 8.76 -1.62
N VAL A 122 7.89 9.08 -0.89
CA VAL A 122 6.76 9.85 -1.39
C VAL A 122 6.63 11.14 -0.60
N SER A 123 6.48 12.28 -1.28
CA SER A 123 6.19 13.55 -0.64
C SER A 123 4.81 13.53 0.03
N LYS A 124 4.57 14.43 0.99
CA LYS A 124 3.24 14.62 1.60
C LYS A 124 2.14 15.00 0.59
N THR A 125 2.53 15.49 -0.59
CA THR A 125 1.63 15.82 -1.70
C THR A 125 1.36 14.64 -2.65
N GLY A 126 1.95 13.46 -2.39
CA GLY A 126 1.75 12.25 -3.18
C GLY A 126 2.68 12.08 -4.37
N LYS A 127 3.72 12.91 -4.51
CA LYS A 127 4.72 12.76 -5.56
C LYS A 127 5.80 11.76 -5.14
N ILE A 128 6.06 10.75 -5.96
CA ILE A 128 7.20 9.85 -5.76
C ILE A 128 8.50 10.61 -6.05
N LYS A 129 9.36 10.73 -5.04
CA LYS A 129 10.68 11.39 -5.13
C LYS A 129 11.80 10.42 -5.46
N ASP A 130 11.74 9.21 -4.90
CA ASP A 130 12.66 8.13 -5.20
C ASP A 130 11.92 6.79 -5.23
N LEU A 131 12.42 5.88 -6.06
CA LEU A 131 11.89 4.54 -6.24
C LEU A 131 13.05 3.57 -6.49
N SER A 132 13.16 2.59 -5.60
CA SER A 132 14.06 1.44 -5.71
C SER A 132 13.24 0.16 -5.85
N ILE A 133 13.71 -0.74 -6.72
CA ILE A 133 13.08 -2.02 -7.03
C ILE A 133 14.08 -3.12 -6.78
N THR A 134 13.61 -4.21 -6.18
CA THR A 134 14.40 -5.40 -5.88
C THR A 134 13.65 -6.61 -6.42
N PRO A 135 14.14 -7.25 -7.49
CA PRO A 135 13.60 -8.53 -7.95
C PRO A 135 13.60 -9.54 -6.81
N LYS A 136 12.53 -10.32 -6.70
CA LYS A 136 12.53 -11.47 -5.80
C LYS A 136 12.94 -12.68 -6.62
N ASP A 137 14.18 -13.12 -6.43
CA ASP A 137 14.60 -14.41 -6.98
C ASP A 137 13.77 -15.52 -6.31
N GLU A 138 12.93 -16.22 -7.07
CA GLU A 138 12.59 -17.60 -6.75
C GLU A 138 13.83 -18.45 -7.08
N ARG A 139 14.67 -18.70 -6.07
CA ARG A 139 15.64 -19.80 -6.12
C ARG A 139 15.09 -20.99 -5.35
#